data_AF-A0A3A4WI99-F1
#
_entry.id   AF-A0A3A4WI99-F1
#
_cell.length_a   1.000
_cell.length_b   1.000
_cell.length_c   1.000
_cell.angle_alpha   90.00
_cell.angle_beta   90.00
_cell.angle_gamma   90.00
#
_symmetry.space_group_name_H-M   'P 1'
#
loop_
_entity.id
_entity.type
_entity.pdbx_description
1 polymer ?
#
loop_
_entity_poly.entity_id
_entity_poly.type
_entity_poly.pdbx_seq_one_letter_code
_entity_poly.pdbx_strand_id
1 'polypeptide(L)'
;MKSQKLSRHYDSLTPDERFKLALAALSRGDEDELLQLYATCPRKTYSMPDAAFHDKLEVAKEPIKAFTTLILEQLMRVNTVSVAFLSWRMVALSVEEGFGIGLSVAAEVPDEPHSVWAELDLAVDKQVATADMFLKELTKSLSELVGVQEGLRRFCEDKDVDMNATLASYPPIQWHIQQVESLCSAISKHLSEVDPDEEAAEETAKCFDTLWQRLVP
;
A
#
# COMPACT_ATOMS: atom_id res chain seq x y z
N MET A 1 24.89 -59.91 -32.81
CA MET A 1 25.74 -58.96 -32.04
C MET A 1 25.78 -57.51 -32.60
N LYS A 2 25.25 -57.18 -33.79
CA LYS A 2 25.29 -55.80 -34.31
C LYS A 2 24.22 -54.84 -33.72
N SER A 3 23.02 -55.30 -33.36
CA SER A 3 21.92 -54.41 -32.95
C SER A 3 22.13 -53.73 -31.58
N GLN A 4 22.79 -54.39 -30.62
CA GLN A 4 23.09 -53.77 -29.32
C GLN A 4 24.04 -52.57 -29.43
N LYS A 5 24.96 -52.57 -30.41
CA LYS A 5 25.94 -51.49 -30.58
C LYS A 5 25.32 -50.22 -31.17
N LEU A 6 24.32 -50.37 -32.06
CA LEU A 6 23.59 -49.24 -32.67
C LEU A 6 22.57 -48.61 -31.70
N SER A 7 21.92 -49.43 -30.87
CA SER A 7 20.92 -48.96 -29.89
C SER A 7 21.43 -47.87 -28.95
N ARG A 8 22.71 -47.93 -28.57
CA ARG A 8 23.38 -46.97 -27.68
C ARG A 8 23.51 -45.57 -28.28
N HIS A 9 23.43 -45.44 -29.60
CA HIS A 9 23.54 -44.15 -30.28
C HIS A 9 22.17 -43.49 -30.48
N TYR A 10 21.07 -44.23 -30.34
CA TYR A 10 19.74 -43.66 -30.48
C TYR A 10 19.40 -42.73 -29.30
N ASP A 11 19.90 -43.02 -28.10
CA ASP A 11 19.67 -42.19 -26.91
C ASP A 11 20.18 -40.74 -27.06
N SER A 12 21.17 -40.51 -27.93
CA SER A 12 21.74 -39.17 -28.21
C SER A 12 21.09 -38.42 -29.36
N LEU A 13 20.15 -39.03 -30.08
CA LEU A 13 19.50 -38.39 -31.23
C LEU A 13 18.56 -37.27 -30.78
N THR A 14 18.63 -36.13 -31.48
CA THR A 14 17.61 -35.08 -31.38
C THR A 14 16.26 -35.59 -31.88
N PRO A 15 15.13 -34.95 -31.49
CA PRO A 15 13.80 -35.32 -31.99
C PRO A 15 13.73 -35.35 -33.53
N ASP A 16 14.34 -34.36 -34.19
CA ASP A 16 14.33 -34.26 -35.66
C ASP A 16 15.16 -35.36 -36.34
N GLU A 17 16.33 -35.70 -35.80
CA GLU A 17 17.16 -36.80 -36.32
C GLU A 17 16.47 -38.15 -36.16
N ARG A 18 15.85 -38.38 -35.00
CA ARG A 18 15.07 -39.59 -34.72
C ARG A 18 13.86 -39.69 -35.64
N PHE A 19 13.16 -38.59 -35.89
CA PHE A 19 12.04 -38.54 -36.84
C PHE A 19 12.48 -38.89 -38.27
N LYS A 20 13.59 -38.32 -38.75
CA LYS A 20 14.16 -38.65 -40.06
C LYS A 20 14.56 -40.12 -40.19
N LEU A 21 15.18 -40.69 -39.16
CA LEU A 21 15.55 -42.10 -39.14
C LEU A 21 14.32 -43.01 -39.09
N ALA A 22 13.29 -42.65 -38.33
CA ALA A 22 12.04 -43.39 -38.27
C ALA A 22 11.34 -43.42 -39.65
N LEU A 23 11.30 -42.30 -40.37
CA LEU A 23 10.77 -42.26 -41.74
C LEU A 23 11.58 -43.13 -42.70
N ALA A 24 12.91 -43.11 -42.57
CA ALA A 24 13.79 -43.93 -43.42
C ALA A 24 13.61 -45.43 -43.15
N ALA A 25 13.49 -45.84 -41.88
CA ALA A 25 13.17 -47.22 -41.49
C ALA A 25 11.82 -47.67 -42.06
N LEU A 26 10.80 -46.80 -41.95
CA LEU A 26 9.47 -47.03 -42.50
C LEU A 26 9.49 -47.27 -44.02
N SER A 27 10.25 -46.47 -44.78
CA SER A 27 10.38 -46.63 -46.24
C SER A 27 11.07 -47.93 -46.66
N ARG A 28 11.86 -48.54 -45.78
CA ARG A 28 12.54 -49.83 -46.00
C ARG A 28 11.74 -51.03 -45.48
N GLY A 29 10.62 -50.80 -44.79
CA GLY A 29 9.87 -51.85 -44.08
C GLY A 29 10.62 -52.43 -42.87
N ASP A 30 11.55 -51.67 -42.28
CA ASP A 30 12.34 -52.11 -41.11
C ASP A 30 11.60 -51.76 -39.81
N GLU A 31 10.65 -52.61 -39.43
CA GLU A 31 9.84 -52.43 -38.22
C GLU A 31 10.66 -52.57 -36.94
N ASP A 32 11.71 -53.39 -36.95
CA ASP A 32 12.59 -53.60 -35.80
C ASP A 32 13.37 -52.32 -35.46
N GLU A 33 13.92 -51.63 -36.46
CA GLU A 33 14.59 -50.34 -36.28
C GLU A 33 13.61 -49.27 -35.77
N LEU A 34 12.38 -49.25 -36.30
CA LEU A 34 11.33 -48.33 -35.86
C LEU A 34 10.99 -48.55 -34.37
N LEU A 35 10.79 -49.79 -33.95
CA LEU A 35 10.52 -50.16 -32.56
C LEU A 35 11.67 -49.76 -31.64
N GLN A 36 12.91 -49.90 -32.09
CA GLN A 36 14.09 -49.53 -31.33
C GLN A 36 14.24 -48.00 -31.17
N LEU A 37 13.93 -47.23 -32.21
CA LEU A 37 13.85 -45.77 -32.16
C LEU A 37 12.72 -45.28 -31.26
N TYR A 38 11.59 -45.99 -31.18
CA TYR A 38 10.54 -45.68 -30.21
C TYR A 38 10.94 -46.02 -28.78
N ALA A 39 11.56 -47.18 -28.56
CA ALA A 39 11.95 -47.65 -27.23
C ALA A 39 13.01 -46.76 -26.55
N THR A 40 13.90 -46.17 -27.33
CA THR A 40 15.00 -45.29 -26.86
C THR A 40 14.60 -43.81 -26.80
N CYS A 41 13.35 -43.47 -27.09
CA CYS A 41 12.91 -42.07 -27.13
C CYS A 41 12.88 -41.50 -25.71
N PRO A 42 13.57 -40.36 -25.42
CA PRO A 42 13.57 -39.75 -24.10
C PRO A 42 12.14 -39.42 -23.68
N ARG A 43 11.66 -40.12 -22.64
CA ARG A 43 10.35 -39.86 -22.07
C ARG A 43 10.48 -38.68 -21.12
N LYS A 44 9.73 -37.63 -21.39
CA LYS A 44 9.60 -36.49 -20.49
C LYS A 44 8.41 -36.71 -19.58
N THR A 45 8.62 -36.59 -18.29
CA THR A 45 7.54 -36.50 -17.31
C THR A 45 7.21 -35.02 -17.14
N TYR A 46 5.98 -34.66 -17.45
CA TYR A 46 5.46 -33.33 -17.16
C TYR A 46 4.69 -33.40 -15.85
N SER A 47 5.05 -32.53 -14.91
CA SER A 47 4.24 -32.24 -13.73
C SER A 47 3.68 -30.83 -13.88
N MET A 48 2.44 -30.66 -13.44
CA MET A 48 1.80 -29.36 -13.30
C MET A 48 1.23 -29.22 -11.89
N PRO A 49 1.13 -28.00 -11.35
CA PRO A 49 0.33 -27.75 -10.16
C PRO A 49 -1.10 -28.22 -10.39
N ASP A 50 -1.78 -28.62 -9.32
CA ASP A 50 -3.21 -28.87 -9.38
C ASP A 50 -3.93 -27.62 -9.90
N ALA A 51 -4.64 -27.77 -11.01
CA ALA A 51 -5.26 -26.64 -11.71
C ALA A 51 -6.32 -25.96 -10.83
N ALA A 52 -7.12 -26.75 -10.11
CA ALA A 52 -8.16 -26.22 -9.25
C ALA A 52 -7.59 -25.41 -8.06
N PHE A 53 -6.47 -25.86 -7.50
CA PHE A 53 -5.71 -25.11 -6.50
C PHE A 53 -5.15 -23.81 -7.08
N HIS A 54 -4.51 -23.88 -8.26
CA HIS A 54 -3.92 -22.70 -8.90
C HIS A 54 -4.98 -21.63 -9.21
N ASP A 55 -6.11 -22.02 -9.79
CA ASP A 55 -7.20 -21.10 -10.12
C ASP A 55 -7.76 -20.43 -8.86
N LYS A 56 -7.97 -21.20 -7.78
CA LYS A 56 -8.42 -20.64 -6.49
C LYS A 56 -7.43 -19.66 -5.92
N LEU A 57 -6.13 -19.96 -6.01
CA LEU A 57 -5.08 -19.08 -5.51
C LEU A 57 -5.01 -17.77 -6.30
N GLU A 58 -5.10 -17.82 -7.63
CA GLU A 58 -5.10 -16.61 -8.46
C GLU A 58 -6.32 -15.73 -8.17
N VAL A 59 -7.51 -16.33 -8.07
CA VAL A 59 -8.73 -15.58 -7.71
C VAL A 59 -8.62 -14.98 -6.30
N ALA A 60 -8.02 -15.69 -5.33
CA ALA A 60 -7.86 -15.20 -3.98
C ALA A 60 -6.86 -14.01 -3.86
N LYS A 61 -5.90 -13.90 -4.77
CA LYS A 61 -4.94 -12.79 -4.78
C LYS A 61 -5.60 -11.46 -5.16
N GLU A 62 -6.63 -11.48 -6.01
CA GLU A 62 -7.23 -10.24 -6.53
C GLU A 62 -7.90 -9.38 -5.43
N PRO A 63 -8.73 -9.94 -4.52
CA PRO A 63 -9.23 -9.18 -3.37
C PRO A 63 -8.11 -8.62 -2.49
N ILE A 64 -7.06 -9.40 -2.22
CA ILE A 64 -5.93 -8.95 -1.38
C ILE A 64 -5.24 -7.75 -2.02
N LYS A 65 -4.93 -7.82 -3.32
CA LYS A 65 -4.35 -6.70 -4.07
C LYS A 65 -5.25 -5.47 -4.07
N ALA A 66 -6.56 -5.66 -4.22
CA ALA A 66 -7.53 -4.57 -4.19
C ALA A 66 -7.52 -3.88 -2.82
N PHE A 67 -7.60 -4.64 -1.73
CA PHE A 67 -7.53 -4.09 -0.37
C PHE A 67 -6.21 -3.38 -0.09
N THR A 68 -5.08 -3.97 -0.45
CA THR A 68 -3.76 -3.36 -0.17
C THR A 68 -3.54 -2.10 -0.99
N THR A 69 -4.04 -2.06 -2.23
CA THR A 69 -4.03 -0.84 -3.06
C THR A 69 -4.90 0.27 -2.43
N LEU A 70 -6.10 -0.07 -1.97
CA LEU A 70 -6.99 0.89 -1.31
C LEU A 70 -6.41 1.40 0.01
N ILE A 71 -5.80 0.52 0.82
CA ILE A 71 -5.11 0.91 2.06
C ILE A 71 -3.98 1.89 1.73
N LEU A 72 -3.16 1.58 0.73
CA LEU A 72 -2.05 2.45 0.32
C LEU A 72 -2.56 3.82 -0.17
N GLU A 73 -3.61 3.83 -0.99
CA GLU A 73 -4.24 5.07 -1.44
C GLU A 73 -4.71 5.94 -0.26
N GLN A 74 -5.39 5.33 0.70
CA GLN A 74 -5.91 6.04 1.86
C GLN A 74 -4.80 6.53 2.79
N LEU A 75 -3.75 5.75 3.00
CA LEU A 75 -2.56 6.19 3.73
C LEU A 75 -1.88 7.39 3.06
N MET A 76 -1.78 7.39 1.72
CA MET A 76 -1.25 8.53 0.97
C MET A 76 -2.13 9.78 1.12
N ARG A 77 -3.46 9.62 1.13
CA ARG A 77 -4.39 10.74 1.37
C ARG A 77 -4.22 11.33 2.76
N VAL A 78 -4.21 10.49 3.80
CA VAL A 78 -3.96 10.92 5.19
C VAL A 78 -2.63 11.68 5.27
N ASN A 79 -1.56 11.11 4.71
CA ASN A 79 -0.25 11.77 4.66
C ASN A 79 -0.28 13.13 3.95
N THR A 80 -0.98 13.23 2.81
CA THR A 80 -1.10 14.47 2.04
C THR A 80 -1.83 15.55 2.83
N VAL A 81 -2.94 15.21 3.47
CA VAL A 81 -3.72 16.15 4.29
C VAL A 81 -2.92 16.59 5.51
N SER A 82 -2.24 15.67 6.19
CA SER A 82 -1.39 15.97 7.35
C SER A 82 -0.22 16.89 7.00
N VAL A 83 0.48 16.65 5.89
CA VAL A 83 1.57 17.53 5.43
C VAL A 83 1.04 18.90 5.03
N ALA A 84 -0.11 18.98 4.37
CA ALA A 84 -0.75 20.25 4.01
C ALA A 84 -1.13 21.06 5.25
N PHE A 85 -1.71 20.40 6.27
CA PHE A 85 -2.04 21.01 7.56
C PHE A 85 -0.80 21.57 8.25
N LEU A 86 0.27 20.77 8.40
CA LEU A 86 1.51 21.21 9.03
C LEU A 86 2.15 22.38 8.26
N SER A 87 2.16 22.31 6.93
CA SER A 87 2.71 23.37 6.08
C SER A 87 1.94 24.68 6.23
N TRP A 88 0.61 24.60 6.23
CA TRP A 88 -0.26 25.75 6.47
C TRP A 88 0.00 26.36 7.86
N ARG A 89 0.15 25.53 8.89
CA ARG A 89 0.43 26.02 10.25
C ARG A 89 1.78 26.71 10.36
N MET A 90 2.83 26.18 9.72
CA MET A 90 4.15 26.84 9.68
C MET A 90 4.06 28.25 9.10
N VAL A 91 3.23 28.45 8.08
CA VAL A 91 2.98 29.78 7.51
C VAL A 91 2.21 30.67 8.48
N ALA A 92 1.16 30.14 9.14
CA ALA A 92 0.40 30.89 10.13
C ALA A 92 1.27 31.37 11.31
N LEU A 93 2.11 30.49 11.87
CA LEU A 93 3.07 30.83 12.93
C LEU A 93 4.05 31.92 12.49
N SER A 94 4.56 31.83 11.26
CA SER A 94 5.48 32.85 10.73
C SER A 94 4.83 34.23 10.63
N VAL A 95 3.52 34.29 10.35
CA VAL A 95 2.75 35.54 10.32
C VAL A 95 2.52 36.08 11.73
N GLU A 96 2.14 35.22 12.68
CA GLU A 96 1.96 35.58 14.10
C GLU A 96 3.26 36.13 14.72
N GLU A 97 4.38 35.43 14.54
CA GLU A 97 5.70 35.85 15.02
C GLU A 97 6.16 37.15 14.36
N GLY A 98 6.00 37.26 13.03
CA GLY A 98 6.35 38.46 12.28
C GLY A 98 5.54 39.68 12.72
N PHE A 99 4.25 39.49 13.00
CA PHE A 99 3.37 40.53 13.54
C PHE A 99 3.81 40.96 14.95
N GLY A 100 4.11 40.00 15.84
CA GLY A 100 4.62 40.28 17.18
C GLY A 100 5.95 41.05 17.18
N ILE A 101 6.88 40.66 16.30
CA ILE A 101 8.14 41.38 16.10
C ILE A 101 7.85 42.81 15.61
N GLY A 102 6.96 42.98 14.63
CA GLY A 102 6.57 44.28 14.10
C GLY A 102 6.02 45.22 15.18
N LEU A 103 5.12 44.72 16.03
CA LEU A 103 4.60 45.47 17.18
C LEU A 103 5.71 45.86 18.17
N SER A 104 6.65 44.96 18.45
CA SER A 104 7.76 45.23 19.37
C SER A 104 8.72 46.31 18.86
N VAL A 105 8.92 46.39 17.54
CA VAL A 105 9.77 47.39 16.88
C VAL A 105 9.08 48.75 16.79
N ALA A 106 7.75 48.77 16.66
CA ALA A 106 6.96 50.00 16.55
C ALA A 106 6.84 50.77 17.87
N ALA A 107 7.23 50.19 19.03
CA ALA A 107 7.23 50.78 20.38
C ALA A 107 5.89 51.35 20.91
N GLU A 108 4.84 51.41 20.10
CA GLU A 108 3.49 51.78 20.49
C GLU A 108 2.51 50.69 20.02
N VAL A 109 1.88 50.01 20.98
CA VAL A 109 0.64 49.28 20.71
C VAL A 109 -0.41 50.36 20.47
N PRO A 110 -1.08 50.41 19.30
CA PRO A 110 -2.02 51.48 19.02
C PRO A 110 -3.14 51.50 20.09
N ASP A 111 -3.34 52.64 20.74
CA ASP A 111 -4.25 52.82 21.89
C ASP A 111 -5.75 52.67 21.52
N GLU A 112 -6.10 52.73 20.23
CA GLU A 112 -7.46 52.49 19.75
C GLU A 112 -7.55 51.19 18.95
N PRO A 113 -8.73 50.51 18.97
CA PRO A 113 -9.02 49.37 18.09
C PRO A 113 -9.12 49.87 16.63
N HIS A 114 -7.97 50.21 16.06
CA HIS A 114 -7.81 50.60 14.67
C HIS A 114 -8.10 49.42 13.76
N SER A 115 -8.34 49.71 12.47
CA SER A 115 -8.57 48.75 11.38
C SER A 115 -7.62 47.55 11.36
N VAL A 116 -6.41 47.69 11.92
CA VAL A 116 -5.41 46.63 12.06
C VAL A 116 -5.89 45.44 12.91
N TRP A 117 -6.61 45.69 14.00
CA TRP A 117 -7.14 44.61 14.84
C TRP A 117 -8.29 43.86 14.16
N ALA A 118 -9.16 44.58 13.43
CA ALA A 118 -10.20 43.95 12.62
C ALA A 118 -9.62 43.12 11.46
N GLU A 119 -8.51 43.56 10.85
CA GLU A 119 -7.78 42.78 9.84
C GLU A 119 -7.12 41.54 10.44
N LEU A 120 -6.59 41.64 11.67
CA LEU A 120 -6.03 40.52 12.41
C LEU A 120 -7.11 39.50 12.79
N ASP A 121 -8.24 39.94 13.36
CA ASP A 121 -9.36 39.08 13.71
C ASP A 121 -9.90 38.34 12.48
N LEU A 122 -10.08 39.04 11.36
CA LEU A 122 -10.48 38.42 10.09
C LEU A 122 -9.45 37.40 9.58
N ALA A 123 -8.16 37.68 9.77
CA ALA A 123 -7.10 36.74 9.42
C ALA A 123 -7.15 35.50 10.32
N VAL A 124 -7.32 35.67 11.63
CA VAL A 124 -7.47 34.59 12.62
C VAL A 124 -8.69 33.73 12.30
N ASP A 125 -9.86 34.33 12.06
CA ASP A 125 -11.07 33.61 11.67
C ASP A 125 -10.86 32.75 10.42
N LYS A 126 -10.16 33.31 9.42
CA LYS A 126 -9.81 32.57 8.20
C LYS A 126 -8.84 31.42 8.49
N GLN A 127 -7.91 31.59 9.43
CA GLN A 127 -7.03 30.50 9.85
C GLN A 127 -7.83 29.39 10.53
N VAL A 128 -8.72 29.72 11.48
CA VAL A 128 -9.58 28.76 12.17
C VAL A 128 -10.45 27.97 11.20
N ALA A 129 -11.12 28.65 10.25
CA ALA A 129 -11.92 27.98 9.22
C ALA A 129 -11.10 27.05 8.32
N THR A 130 -9.84 27.42 8.04
CA THR A 130 -8.93 26.58 7.25
C THR A 130 -8.47 25.35 8.04
N ALA A 131 -8.20 25.48 9.34
CA ALA A 131 -7.89 24.36 10.22
C ALA A 131 -9.04 23.35 10.29
N ASP A 132 -10.27 23.83 10.52
CA ASP A 132 -11.47 22.98 10.59
C ASP A 132 -11.69 22.20 9.28
N MET A 133 -11.46 22.83 8.12
CA MET A 133 -11.49 22.15 6.82
C MET A 133 -10.47 20.99 6.74
N PHE A 134 -9.23 21.21 7.18
CA PHE A 134 -8.20 20.16 7.18
C PHE A 134 -8.55 19.02 8.14
N LEU A 135 -9.01 19.35 9.34
CA LEU A 135 -9.42 18.35 10.33
C LEU A 135 -10.56 17.49 9.82
N LYS A 136 -11.58 18.08 9.19
CA LYS A 136 -12.69 17.35 8.56
C LYS A 136 -12.21 16.37 7.48
N GLU A 137 -11.32 16.80 6.58
CA GLU A 137 -10.83 15.92 5.51
C GLU A 137 -9.92 14.81 6.08
N LEU A 138 -9.16 15.11 7.15
CA LEU A 138 -8.32 14.13 7.83
C LEU A 138 -9.17 13.06 8.53
N THR A 139 -10.19 13.47 9.31
CA THR A 139 -11.14 12.56 9.96
C THR A 139 -11.85 11.67 8.94
N LYS A 140 -12.29 12.24 7.82
CA LYS A 140 -12.91 11.49 6.72
C LYS A 140 -11.93 10.45 6.14
N SER A 141 -10.70 10.85 5.82
CA SER A 141 -9.68 9.95 5.25
C SER A 141 -9.33 8.79 6.20
N LEU A 142 -9.23 9.06 7.51
CA LEU A 142 -9.02 8.03 8.52
C LEU A 142 -10.22 7.09 8.63
N SER A 143 -11.45 7.61 8.57
CA SER A 143 -12.65 6.78 8.59
C SER A 143 -12.72 5.85 7.37
N GLU A 144 -12.37 6.35 6.19
CA GLU A 144 -12.25 5.53 4.97
C GLU A 144 -11.18 4.44 5.12
N LEU A 145 -10.00 4.78 5.65
CA LEU A 145 -8.92 3.82 5.91
C LEU A 145 -9.36 2.71 6.88
N VAL A 146 -10.01 3.07 8.00
CA VAL A 146 -10.57 2.10 8.97
C VAL A 146 -11.59 1.19 8.29
N GLY A 147 -12.46 1.74 7.43
CA GLY A 147 -13.44 0.96 6.69
C GLY A 147 -12.79 -0.08 5.75
N VAL A 148 -11.73 0.30 5.04
CA VAL A 148 -11.00 -0.61 4.13
C VAL A 148 -10.26 -1.69 4.93
N GLN A 149 -9.60 -1.33 6.04
CA GLN A 149 -8.93 -2.30 6.90
C GLN A 149 -9.91 -3.30 7.51
N GLU A 150 -11.06 -2.83 7.99
CA GLU A 150 -12.13 -3.70 8.51
C GLU A 150 -12.66 -4.66 7.44
N GLY A 151 -12.76 -4.21 6.18
CA GLY A 151 -13.08 -5.06 5.04
C GLY A 151 -12.02 -6.16 4.82
N LEU A 152 -10.74 -5.80 4.86
CA LEU A 152 -9.64 -6.75 4.76
C LEU A 152 -9.64 -7.74 5.93
N ARG A 153 -9.85 -7.27 7.16
CA ARG A 153 -9.92 -8.11 8.36
C ARG A 153 -10.97 -9.21 8.20
N ARG A 154 -12.20 -8.85 7.81
CA ARG A 154 -13.29 -9.81 7.59
C ARG A 154 -12.98 -10.79 6.47
N PHE A 155 -12.34 -10.33 5.39
CA PHE A 155 -11.89 -11.19 4.31
C PHE A 155 -10.84 -12.20 4.80
N CYS A 156 -9.85 -11.74 5.56
CA CYS A 156 -8.82 -12.58 6.17
C CYS A 156 -9.42 -13.62 7.13
N GLU A 157 -10.38 -13.22 7.98
CA GLU A 157 -11.10 -14.12 8.88
C GLU A 157 -11.90 -15.19 8.14
N ASP A 158 -12.62 -14.83 7.07
CA ASP A 158 -13.37 -15.79 6.24
C ASP A 158 -12.45 -16.81 5.54
N LYS A 159 -11.20 -16.43 5.27
CA LYS A 159 -10.21 -17.27 4.59
C LYS A 159 -9.21 -17.95 5.53
N ASP A 160 -9.33 -17.74 6.84
CA ASP A 160 -8.37 -18.23 7.84
C ASP A 160 -6.92 -17.81 7.52
N VAL A 161 -6.75 -16.53 7.14
CA VAL A 161 -5.46 -15.92 6.81
C VAL A 161 -5.12 -14.85 7.83
N ASP A 162 -3.85 -14.79 8.23
CA ASP A 162 -3.34 -13.72 9.09
C ASP A 162 -3.28 -12.38 8.31
N MET A 163 -4.07 -11.41 8.76
CA MET A 163 -4.10 -10.06 8.19
C MET A 163 -2.76 -9.34 8.34
N ASN A 164 -2.08 -9.47 9.49
CA ASN A 164 -0.81 -8.80 9.75
C ASN A 164 0.28 -9.36 8.85
N ALA A 165 0.32 -10.68 8.68
CA ALA A 165 1.22 -11.32 7.72
C ALA A 165 0.93 -10.87 6.27
N THR A 166 -0.35 -10.72 5.94
CA THR A 166 -0.79 -10.21 4.63
C THR A 166 -0.27 -8.79 4.40
N LEU A 167 -0.50 -7.86 5.33
CA LEU A 167 -0.02 -6.48 5.23
C LEU A 167 1.51 -6.39 5.24
N ALA A 168 2.19 -7.21 6.04
CA ALA A 168 3.65 -7.27 6.11
C ALA A 168 4.29 -7.70 4.77
N SER A 169 3.57 -8.43 3.93
CA SER A 169 4.03 -8.78 2.58
C SER A 169 4.07 -7.59 1.60
N TYR A 170 3.58 -6.41 2.00
CA TYR A 170 3.57 -5.17 1.21
C TYR A 170 4.38 -4.06 1.90
N PRO A 171 5.70 -3.98 1.69
CA PRO A 171 6.58 -3.00 2.35
C PRO A 171 6.14 -1.52 2.28
N PRO A 172 5.57 -1.02 1.16
CA PRO A 172 5.10 0.37 1.11
C PRO A 172 4.04 0.69 2.17
N ILE A 173 3.15 -0.25 2.47
CA ILE A 173 2.10 -0.05 3.48
C ILE A 173 2.74 0.16 4.86
N GLN A 174 3.71 -0.67 5.24
CA GLN A 174 4.40 -0.55 6.52
C GLN A 174 5.12 0.80 6.67
N TRP A 175 5.81 1.24 5.62
CA TRP A 175 6.46 2.56 5.62
C TRP A 175 5.44 3.68 5.81
N HIS A 176 4.32 3.63 5.10
CA HIS A 176 3.29 4.66 5.20
C HIS A 176 2.57 4.65 6.55
N ILE A 177 2.34 3.49 7.17
CA ILE A 177 1.77 3.40 8.52
C ILE A 177 2.67 4.17 9.50
N GLN A 178 3.98 3.92 9.49
CA GLN A 178 4.93 4.62 10.38
C GLN A 178 4.99 6.13 10.14
N GLN A 179 4.90 6.56 8.88
CA GLN A 179 4.84 7.99 8.56
C GLN A 179 3.57 8.64 9.09
N VAL A 180 2.43 7.97 8.88
CA VAL A 180 1.16 8.45 9.40
C VAL A 180 1.22 8.50 10.93
N GLU A 181 1.68 7.47 11.64
CA GLU A 181 1.90 7.49 13.11
C GLU A 181 2.64 8.74 13.58
N SER A 182 3.78 9.03 12.95
CA SER A 182 4.61 10.18 13.31
C SER A 182 3.87 11.50 13.08
N LEU A 183 3.13 11.62 11.98
CA LEU A 183 2.37 12.84 11.65
C LEU A 183 1.19 13.03 12.59
N CYS A 184 0.45 11.95 12.87
CA CYS A 184 -0.66 11.91 13.81
C CYS A 184 -0.22 12.37 15.21
N SER A 185 0.90 11.82 15.69
CA SER A 185 1.48 12.21 16.98
C SER A 185 1.87 13.69 17.00
N ALA A 186 2.48 14.20 15.91
CA ALA A 186 2.85 15.61 15.80
C ALA A 186 1.61 16.54 15.80
N ILE A 187 0.55 16.16 15.08
CA ILE A 187 -0.71 16.92 15.03
C ILE A 187 -1.38 16.93 16.41
N SER A 188 -1.49 15.76 17.06
CA SER A 188 -2.10 15.62 18.39
C SER A 188 -1.35 16.47 19.43
N LYS A 189 -0.02 16.39 19.44
CA LYS A 189 0.83 17.24 20.29
C LYS A 189 0.57 18.71 20.03
N HIS A 190 0.52 19.13 18.76
CA HIS A 190 0.29 20.52 18.40
C HIS A 190 -1.08 21.01 18.88
N LEU A 191 -2.15 20.24 18.65
CA LEU A 191 -3.50 20.59 19.11
C LEU A 191 -3.54 20.78 20.63
N SER A 192 -2.81 19.96 21.39
CA SER A 192 -2.73 20.10 22.85
C SER A 192 -1.96 21.34 23.34
N GLU A 193 -1.12 21.94 22.51
CA GLU A 193 -0.32 23.13 22.84
C GLU A 193 -1.04 24.45 22.49
N VAL A 194 -2.04 24.42 21.59
CA VAL A 194 -2.66 25.64 21.06
C VAL A 194 -3.71 26.26 21.99
N ASP A 195 -4.52 25.47 22.70
CA ASP A 195 -5.33 25.96 23.84
C ASP A 195 -5.96 24.77 24.62
N PRO A 196 -5.63 24.52 25.90
CA PRO A 196 -6.17 23.40 26.67
C PRO A 196 -7.66 23.54 27.07
N ASP A 197 -8.26 24.72 26.93
CA ASP A 197 -9.68 24.95 27.26
C ASP A 197 -10.63 24.74 26.06
N GLU A 198 -10.11 24.47 24.86
CA GLU A 198 -10.93 24.26 23.66
C GLU A 198 -11.34 22.80 23.53
N GLU A 199 -12.51 22.44 24.08
CA GLU A 199 -13.15 21.11 24.05
C GLU A 199 -13.04 20.41 22.68
N ALA A 200 -13.07 21.18 21.58
CA ALA A 200 -12.92 20.70 20.22
C ALA A 200 -11.52 20.13 19.89
N ALA A 201 -10.44 20.69 20.43
CA ALA A 201 -9.08 20.21 20.22
C ALA A 201 -8.87 18.87 20.95
N GLU A 202 -9.38 18.74 22.17
CA GLU A 202 -9.33 17.50 22.95
C GLU A 202 -10.22 16.40 22.33
N GLU A 203 -11.41 16.75 21.85
CA GLU A 203 -12.31 15.81 21.15
C GLU A 203 -11.71 15.34 19.82
N THR A 204 -11.05 16.24 19.08
CA THR A 204 -10.33 15.91 17.84
C THR A 204 -9.15 14.98 18.13
N ALA A 205 -8.33 15.27 19.15
CA ALA A 205 -7.21 14.42 19.56
C ALA A 205 -7.69 13.03 20.04
N LYS A 206 -8.78 12.96 20.81
CA LYS A 206 -9.39 11.69 21.24
C LYS A 206 -9.96 10.88 20.07
N CYS A 207 -10.64 11.56 19.14
CA CYS A 207 -11.13 10.93 17.90
C CYS A 207 -9.95 10.36 17.11
N PHE A 208 -8.87 11.13 17.04
CA PHE A 208 -7.63 10.74 16.38
C PHE A 208 -7.03 9.47 17.02
N ASP A 209 -6.78 9.50 18.33
CA ASP A 209 -6.22 8.36 19.06
C ASP A 209 -7.11 7.13 18.98
N THR A 210 -8.43 7.30 19.05
CA THR A 210 -9.39 6.20 18.94
C THR A 210 -9.39 5.57 17.55
N LEU A 211 -9.35 6.40 16.50
CA LEU A 211 -9.26 5.91 15.12
C LEU A 211 -7.89 5.25 14.88
N TRP A 212 -6.83 5.82 15.45
CA TRP A 212 -5.48 5.28 15.33
C TRP A 212 -5.30 3.93 16.02
N GLN A 213 -5.79 3.78 17.24
CA GLN A 213 -5.79 2.50 17.97
C GLN A 213 -6.56 1.39 17.26
N ARG A 214 -7.50 1.74 16.37
CA ARG A 214 -8.19 0.77 15.52
C ARG A 214 -7.39 0.40 14.27
N LEU A 215 -6.44 1.23 13.86
CA LEU A 215 -5.62 1.05 12.66
C LEU A 215 -4.35 0.23 12.92
N VAL A 216 -3.83 0.26 14.16
CA VAL A 216 -2.62 -0.45 14.58
C VAL A 216 -3.01 -1.47 15.67
N PRO A 217 -3.05 -2.77 15.35
CA PRO A 217 -3.31 -3.83 16.33
C PRO A 217 -2.17 -4.03 17.32
#